data_AF-A0A2I2F042-F1
#
_entry.id   AF-A0A2I2F042-F1
#
_cell.length_a   1.000
_cell.length_b   1.000
_cell.length_c   1.000
_cell.angle_alpha   90.00
_cell.angle_beta   90.00
_cell.angle_gamma   90.00
#
_symmetry.space_group_name_H-M   'P 1'
#
loop_
_entity.id
_entity.type
_entity.pdbx_description
1 polymer ?
#
loop_
_entity_poly.entity_id
_entity_poly.type
_entity_poly.pdbx_seq_one_letter_code
_entity_poly.pdbx_strand_id
1 'polypeptide(L)'
;MVTYLPISSPFIRFAGRYVDDAFGVAAGYNFFIFEAAMVPFEITACNIIITYWSDAVPVAAIIVIILILFVLLNVFAVQWYGEAEFWLALGKVFLSVGLMFFTFVVMLGGNPIGDRFGFRYWNNPGSFQEHYKTGDLGRWLGFLACLIQASFTIAGPDYVSMAAGETINPRRELPRAYNGVFYRLTTFFVLGTLCIGILVPYDDPTLKNAYEADLPGAAASPYVVAMDRLKVSVLPHIVNAMVLGAAFSAGNSYVYCASRSLYGLALDGKAPRIFTKCTKSGVPINCVGVVLVIALLAFLQVSNSASVVLQWFVNLVTASQLINFSVVSFTYTRFRKACMAQGISRESLPYRSRGQPYVAYIAAVCTGVMAFVGGYEVFLPGNWDIPTFFFSYTMIGVFPILYFGWKIIHRTEVRKPEDVDLVTGLAEVEEYTRNYVHVPSKNPFGRFLDFVFG
;
A
#
# COMPACT_ATOMS: atom_id res chain seq x y z
N MET A 1 -10.09 16.98 7.52
CA MET A 1 -8.73 17.50 7.76
C MET A 1 -8.13 18.00 6.46
N VAL A 2 -7.86 17.11 5.48
CA VAL A 2 -7.17 17.51 4.23
C VAL A 2 -7.94 18.57 3.44
N THR A 3 -9.26 18.43 3.28
CA THR A 3 -10.09 19.46 2.60
C THR A 3 -10.21 20.77 3.38
N TYR A 4 -10.04 20.72 4.70
CA TYR A 4 -10.08 21.93 5.53
C TYR A 4 -8.83 22.78 5.27
N LEU A 5 -7.66 22.13 5.30
CA LEU A 5 -6.37 22.75 5.09
C LEU A 5 -5.50 21.91 4.14
N PRO A 6 -5.64 22.04 2.81
CA PRO A 6 -4.83 21.29 1.85
C PRO A 6 -3.38 21.77 1.89
N ILE A 7 -2.50 20.92 2.40
CA ILE A 7 -1.05 21.14 2.47
C ILE A 7 -0.32 19.92 1.91
N SER A 8 0.95 20.08 1.55
CA SER A 8 1.81 18.97 1.16
C SER A 8 2.00 17.99 2.31
N SER A 9 2.02 16.69 2.01
CA SER A 9 2.19 15.58 2.97
C SER A 9 1.30 15.73 4.22
N PRO A 10 -0.02 15.86 4.05
CA PRO A 10 -0.89 16.39 5.08
C PRO A 10 -1.01 15.45 6.28
N PHE A 11 -1.01 14.12 6.12
CA PHE A 11 -1.18 13.24 7.28
C PHE A 11 0.00 13.33 8.27
N ILE A 12 1.24 13.45 7.78
CA ILE A 12 2.45 13.63 8.61
C ILE A 12 2.42 15.00 9.28
N ARG A 13 2.15 16.06 8.50
CA ARG A 13 2.14 17.43 9.03
C ARG A 13 0.98 17.69 9.97
N PHE A 14 -0.19 17.08 9.74
CA PHE A 14 -1.32 17.16 10.67
C PHE A 14 -1.07 16.39 11.96
N ALA A 15 -0.37 15.26 11.92
CA ALA A 15 0.04 14.57 13.15
C ALA A 15 0.90 15.51 14.02
N GLY A 16 1.87 16.21 13.41
CA GLY A 16 2.66 17.25 14.08
C GLY A 16 1.82 18.45 14.56
N ARG A 17 0.92 18.93 13.71
CA ARG A 17 0.16 20.17 13.93
C ARG A 17 -0.99 20.03 14.93
N TYR A 18 -1.69 18.90 14.94
CA TYR A 18 -2.89 18.69 15.75
C TYR A 18 -2.64 17.84 17.00
N VAL A 19 -1.51 17.15 17.10
CA VAL A 19 -1.20 16.26 18.24
C VAL A 19 0.05 16.74 18.97
N ASP A 20 1.22 16.54 18.37
CA ASP A 20 2.53 16.77 18.98
C ASP A 20 3.59 16.67 17.87
N ASP A 21 4.62 17.50 17.92
CA ASP A 21 5.67 17.47 16.90
C ASP A 21 6.40 16.11 16.86
N ALA A 22 6.64 15.51 18.03
CA ALA A 22 7.18 14.14 18.14
C ALA A 22 6.30 13.09 17.45
N PHE A 23 4.97 13.27 17.49
CA PHE A 23 4.03 12.36 16.84
C PHE A 23 4.11 12.48 15.31
N GLY A 24 4.30 13.71 14.80
CA GLY A 24 4.57 13.95 13.38
C GLY A 24 5.89 13.34 12.92
N VAL A 25 6.95 13.41 13.73
CA VAL A 25 8.25 12.76 13.44
C VAL A 25 8.10 11.25 13.38
N ALA A 26 7.47 10.64 14.39
CA ALA A 26 7.25 9.19 14.43
C ALA A 26 6.43 8.71 13.22
N ALA A 27 5.34 9.42 12.87
CA ALA A 27 4.53 9.15 11.69
C ALA A 27 5.33 9.25 10.39
N GLY A 28 6.17 10.28 10.25
CA GLY A 28 6.97 10.50 9.06
C GLY A 28 8.04 9.43 8.82
N TYR A 29 8.79 9.06 9.87
CA TYR A 29 9.77 7.98 9.77
C TYR A 29 9.11 6.61 9.58
N ASN A 30 7.97 6.35 10.23
CA ASN A 30 7.20 5.13 10.01
C ASN A 30 6.76 4.99 8.55
N PHE A 31 6.27 6.09 7.96
CA PHE A 31 5.92 6.14 6.54
C PHE A 31 7.14 5.95 5.63
N PHE A 32 8.26 6.62 5.91
CA PHE A 32 9.50 6.41 5.15
C PHE A 32 9.96 4.94 5.18
N ILE A 33 9.96 4.30 6.35
CA ILE A 33 10.36 2.89 6.48
C ILE A 33 9.40 1.97 5.73
N PHE A 34 8.09 2.25 5.79
CA PHE A 34 7.08 1.54 5.01
C PHE A 34 7.39 1.59 3.51
N GLU A 35 7.63 2.77 2.95
CA GLU A 35 7.92 2.93 1.52
C GLU A 35 9.25 2.29 1.14
N ALA A 36 10.28 2.45 1.98
CA ALA A 36 11.60 1.89 1.73
C ALA A 36 11.60 0.36 1.80
N ALA A 37 10.78 -0.25 2.67
CA ALA A 37 10.63 -1.70 2.79
C ALA A 37 9.80 -2.32 1.65
N MET A 38 8.92 -1.55 1.01
CA MET A 38 8.24 -2.00 -0.21
C MET A 38 9.19 -2.19 -1.40
N VAL A 39 10.32 -1.48 -1.44
CA VAL A 39 11.30 -1.62 -2.53
C VAL A 39 11.88 -3.05 -2.60
N PRO A 40 12.50 -3.61 -1.55
CA PRO A 40 12.99 -4.99 -1.59
C PRO A 40 11.86 -6.03 -1.70
N PHE A 41 10.65 -5.73 -1.22
CA PHE A 41 9.47 -6.56 -1.47
C PHE A 41 9.20 -6.70 -2.98
N GLU A 42 9.13 -5.59 -3.73
CA GLU A 42 8.87 -5.62 -5.17
C GLU A 42 10.01 -6.27 -5.96
N ILE A 43 11.27 -6.10 -5.53
CA ILE A 43 12.41 -6.81 -6.13
C ILE A 43 12.26 -8.33 -5.95
N THR A 44 11.84 -8.76 -4.76
CA THR A 44 11.61 -10.18 -4.45
C THR A 44 10.45 -10.73 -5.29
N ALA A 45 9.36 -9.96 -5.43
CA ALA A 45 8.24 -10.32 -6.30
C ALA A 45 8.65 -10.45 -7.78
N CYS A 46 9.46 -9.50 -8.29
CA CYS A 46 9.99 -9.58 -9.65
C CYS A 46 10.82 -10.85 -9.87
N ASN A 47 11.66 -11.23 -8.90
CA ASN A 47 12.46 -12.45 -8.99
C ASN A 47 11.57 -13.70 -9.10
N ILE A 48 10.56 -13.83 -8.22
CA ILE A 48 9.59 -14.95 -8.25
C ILE A 48 8.90 -15.05 -9.62
N ILE A 49 8.53 -13.92 -10.22
CA ILE A 49 7.85 -13.91 -11.52
C ILE A 49 8.83 -14.27 -12.65
N ILE A 50 10.09 -13.83 -12.62
CA ILE A 50 11.09 -14.14 -13.67
C ILE A 50 11.42 -15.64 -13.72
N THR A 51 11.50 -16.28 -12.54
CA THR A 51 11.65 -17.73 -12.35
C THR A 51 10.55 -18.54 -13.07
N TYR A 52 9.41 -17.94 -13.41
CA TYR A 52 8.41 -18.59 -14.29
C TYR A 52 8.98 -19.00 -15.66
N TRP A 53 9.81 -18.17 -16.28
CA TRP A 53 10.35 -18.47 -17.61
C TRP A 53 11.70 -19.19 -17.56
N SER A 54 12.53 -18.90 -16.56
CA SER A 54 13.85 -19.53 -16.45
C SER A 54 14.48 -19.34 -15.08
N ASP A 55 15.13 -20.40 -14.60
CA ASP A 55 16.00 -20.40 -13.41
C ASP A 55 17.49 -20.30 -13.76
N ALA A 56 17.82 -20.04 -15.03
CA ALA A 56 19.20 -20.01 -15.48
C ALA A 56 19.98 -18.82 -14.91
N VAL A 57 19.29 -17.72 -14.56
CA VAL A 57 19.92 -16.52 -14.01
C VAL A 57 19.91 -16.61 -12.48
N PRO A 58 21.08 -16.52 -11.82
CA PRO A 58 21.14 -16.53 -10.36
C PRO A 58 20.31 -15.39 -9.77
N VAL A 59 19.62 -15.67 -8.66
CA VAL A 59 18.78 -14.70 -7.96
C VAL A 59 19.53 -13.40 -7.63
N ALA A 60 20.79 -13.52 -7.20
CA ALA A 60 21.66 -12.37 -6.94
C ALA A 60 21.84 -11.46 -8.18
N ALA A 61 21.94 -12.03 -9.38
CA ALA A 61 22.09 -11.27 -10.61
C ALA A 61 20.79 -10.54 -10.97
N ILE A 62 19.62 -11.16 -10.77
CA ILE A 62 18.31 -10.52 -10.99
C ILE A 62 18.16 -9.30 -10.08
N ILE A 63 18.50 -9.42 -8.79
CA ILE A 63 18.46 -8.32 -7.83
C ILE A 63 19.36 -7.16 -8.29
N VAL A 64 20.61 -7.44 -8.67
CA VAL A 64 21.54 -6.41 -9.15
C VAL A 64 21.01 -5.71 -10.39
N ILE A 65 20.46 -6.46 -11.35
CA ILE A 65 19.87 -5.90 -12.57
C ILE A 65 18.74 -4.93 -12.21
N ILE A 66 17.80 -5.33 -11.36
CA ILE A 66 16.66 -4.48 -10.96
C ILE A 66 17.14 -3.23 -10.22
N LEU A 67 18.11 -3.36 -9.30
CA LEU A 67 18.68 -2.22 -8.58
C LEU A 67 19.35 -1.22 -9.52
N ILE A 68 20.13 -1.70 -10.50
CA ILE A 68 20.74 -0.84 -11.52
C ILE A 68 19.66 -0.12 -12.33
N LEU A 69 18.60 -0.81 -12.72
CA LEU A 69 17.48 -0.20 -13.43
C LEU A 69 16.78 0.88 -12.59
N PHE A 70 16.55 0.64 -11.30
CA PHE A 70 15.98 1.65 -10.39
C PHE A 70 16.88 2.88 -10.25
N VAL A 71 18.21 2.69 -10.16
CA VAL A 71 19.18 3.79 -10.19
C VAL A 71 19.04 4.58 -11.47
N LEU A 72 19.03 3.90 -12.63
CA LEU A 72 18.98 4.55 -13.93
C LEU A 72 17.70 5.38 -14.09
N LEU A 73 16.55 4.81 -13.71
CA LEU A 73 15.27 5.47 -13.83
C LEU A 73 15.12 6.65 -12.86
N ASN A 74 15.51 6.49 -11.59
CA ASN A 74 15.34 7.54 -10.59
C ASN A 74 16.35 8.68 -10.70
N VAL A 75 17.55 8.42 -11.23
CA VAL A 75 18.61 9.44 -11.35
C VAL A 75 18.59 10.13 -12.71
N PHE A 76 18.38 9.39 -13.81
CA PHE A 76 18.52 9.92 -15.16
C PHE A 76 17.19 10.13 -15.89
N ALA A 77 16.18 9.30 -15.64
CA ALA A 77 14.91 9.32 -16.40
C ALA A 77 13.73 9.96 -15.64
N VAL A 78 13.98 10.72 -14.56
CA VAL A 78 12.93 11.28 -13.69
C VAL A 78 11.91 12.16 -14.43
N GLN A 79 12.30 12.77 -15.55
CA GLN A 79 11.41 13.62 -16.36
C GLN A 79 10.35 12.83 -17.12
N TRP A 80 10.63 11.58 -17.48
CA TRP A 80 9.73 10.70 -18.24
C TRP A 80 8.89 9.79 -17.34
N TYR A 81 9.23 9.74 -16.05
CA TYR A 81 8.60 8.88 -15.06
C TYR A 81 7.08 9.07 -15.01
N GLY A 82 6.60 10.32 -15.03
CA GLY A 82 5.17 10.61 -14.92
C GLY A 82 4.33 10.05 -16.08
N GLU A 83 4.83 10.15 -17.32
CA GLU A 83 4.15 9.60 -18.49
C GLU A 83 4.24 8.07 -18.53
N ALA A 84 5.39 7.50 -18.20
CA ALA A 84 5.57 6.05 -18.16
C ALA A 84 4.66 5.39 -17.13
N GLU A 85 4.59 5.95 -15.91
CA GLU A 85 3.69 5.47 -14.86
C GLU A 85 2.23 5.56 -15.26
N PHE A 86 1.81 6.59 -15.98
CA PHE A 86 0.43 6.70 -16.47
C PHE A 86 0.05 5.50 -17.37
N TRP A 87 0.90 5.16 -18.33
CA TRP A 87 0.66 4.02 -19.23
C TRP A 87 0.74 2.67 -18.50
N LEU A 88 1.68 2.50 -17.57
CA LEU A 88 1.81 1.29 -16.76
C LEU A 88 0.62 1.11 -15.80
N ALA A 89 0.12 2.19 -15.21
CA ALA A 89 -1.09 2.18 -14.39
C ALA A 89 -2.33 1.80 -15.21
N LEU A 90 -2.45 2.31 -16.44
CA LEU A 90 -3.54 1.91 -17.34
C LEU A 90 -3.44 0.41 -17.71
N GLY A 91 -2.23 -0.10 -17.94
CA GLY A 91 -1.98 -1.52 -18.15
C GLY A 91 -2.45 -2.39 -16.98
N LYS A 92 -2.21 -1.97 -15.72
CA LYS A 92 -2.68 -2.67 -14.51
C LYS A 92 -4.21 -2.79 -14.50
N VAL A 93 -4.92 -1.72 -14.84
CA VAL A 93 -6.40 -1.73 -14.92
C VAL A 93 -6.88 -2.68 -16.01
N PHE A 94 -6.30 -2.64 -17.21
CA PHE A 94 -6.66 -3.58 -18.28
C PHE A 94 -6.40 -5.03 -17.91
N LEU A 95 -5.29 -5.32 -17.23
CA LEU A 95 -5.00 -6.66 -16.71
C LEU A 95 -6.09 -7.12 -15.74
N SER A 96 -6.42 -6.31 -14.72
CA SER A 96 -7.45 -6.66 -13.74
C SER A 96 -8.82 -6.91 -14.39
N VAL A 97 -9.22 -6.05 -15.32
CA VAL A 97 -10.47 -6.21 -16.06
C VAL A 97 -10.44 -7.46 -16.95
N GLY A 98 -9.33 -7.70 -17.65
CA GLY A 98 -9.13 -8.88 -18.49
C GLY A 98 -9.21 -10.19 -17.71
N LEU A 99 -8.64 -10.25 -16.51
CA LEU A 99 -8.70 -11.43 -15.63
C LEU A 99 -10.11 -11.70 -15.10
N MET A 100 -10.90 -10.64 -14.83
CA MET A 100 -12.31 -10.79 -14.45
C MET A 100 -13.15 -11.33 -15.63
N PHE A 101 -12.95 -10.80 -16.84
CA PHE A 101 -13.60 -11.32 -18.04
C PHE A 101 -13.20 -12.76 -18.35
N PHE A 102 -11.90 -13.08 -18.23
CA PHE A 102 -11.40 -14.44 -18.36
C PHE A 102 -12.17 -15.39 -17.44
N THR A 103 -12.28 -15.06 -16.16
CA THR A 103 -12.99 -15.87 -15.17
C THR A 103 -14.44 -16.12 -15.59
N PHE A 104 -15.15 -15.06 -16.01
CA PHE A 104 -16.54 -15.17 -16.47
C PHE A 104 -16.70 -16.07 -17.70
N VAL A 105 -15.79 -16.00 -18.66
CA VAL A 105 -15.83 -16.85 -19.86
C VAL A 105 -15.54 -18.30 -19.52
N VAL A 106 -14.49 -18.57 -18.73
CA VAL A 106 -14.10 -19.96 -18.43
C VAL A 106 -15.07 -20.65 -17.49
N MET A 107 -15.69 -19.93 -16.54
CA MET A 107 -16.68 -20.52 -15.63
C MET A 107 -17.93 -21.00 -16.37
N LEU A 108 -18.26 -20.39 -17.52
CA LEU A 108 -19.38 -20.75 -18.40
C LEU A 108 -19.01 -21.84 -19.44
N GLY A 109 -17.80 -22.40 -19.37
CA GLY A 109 -17.34 -23.46 -20.27
C GLY A 109 -16.60 -22.98 -21.51
N GLY A 110 -16.25 -21.68 -21.59
CA GLY A 110 -15.39 -21.13 -22.64
C GLY A 110 -13.91 -21.47 -22.45
N ASN A 111 -13.60 -22.70 -22.02
CA ASN A 111 -12.24 -23.20 -21.82
C ASN A 111 -11.96 -24.40 -22.75
N PRO A 112 -10.68 -24.69 -23.07
CA PRO A 112 -10.29 -25.81 -23.95
C PRO A 112 -10.80 -27.19 -23.52
N ILE A 113 -11.16 -27.37 -22.25
CA ILE A 113 -11.68 -28.62 -21.69
C ILE A 113 -13.21 -28.71 -21.84
N GLY A 114 -13.89 -27.58 -22.08
CA GLY A 114 -15.35 -27.48 -22.17
C GLY A 114 -16.06 -27.62 -20.81
N ASP A 115 -15.34 -27.56 -19.68
CA ASP A 115 -15.93 -27.77 -18.36
C ASP A 115 -16.64 -26.52 -17.84
N ARG A 116 -17.90 -26.69 -17.41
CA ARG A 116 -18.68 -25.63 -16.76
C ARG A 116 -18.63 -25.83 -15.26
N PHE A 117 -17.63 -25.23 -14.62
CA PHE A 117 -17.47 -25.38 -13.18
C PHE A 117 -18.25 -24.36 -12.36
N GLY A 118 -18.53 -23.15 -12.85
CA GLY A 118 -19.28 -22.14 -12.08
C GLY A 118 -18.72 -21.99 -10.64
N PHE A 119 -19.58 -21.99 -9.63
CA PHE A 119 -19.17 -21.93 -8.22
C PHE A 119 -18.83 -23.29 -7.58
N ARG A 120 -18.37 -24.28 -8.36
CA ARG A 120 -18.11 -25.65 -7.87
C ARG A 120 -17.18 -25.66 -6.64
N TYR A 121 -16.09 -24.90 -6.67
CA TYR A 121 -15.09 -24.90 -5.60
C TYR A 121 -15.54 -24.21 -4.30
N TRP A 122 -16.53 -23.31 -4.39
CA TRP A 122 -17.17 -22.70 -3.22
C TRP A 122 -18.05 -23.70 -2.46
N ASN A 123 -18.55 -24.74 -3.14
CA ASN A 123 -19.33 -25.81 -2.52
C ASN A 123 -18.46 -26.99 -2.08
N ASN A 124 -17.46 -27.36 -2.88
CA ASN A 124 -16.54 -28.46 -2.60
C ASN A 124 -15.16 -28.16 -3.19
N PRO A 125 -14.10 -27.93 -2.39
CA PRO A 125 -13.94 -28.26 -0.96
C PRO A 125 -14.56 -27.26 0.04
N GLY A 126 -15.14 -26.15 -0.42
CA GLY A 126 -15.81 -25.16 0.42
C GLY A 126 -15.04 -23.84 0.54
N SER A 127 -15.65 -22.84 1.17
CA SER A 127 -15.09 -21.48 1.25
C SER A 127 -14.17 -21.20 2.44
N PHE A 128 -14.16 -22.06 3.46
CA PHE A 128 -13.41 -21.86 4.70
C PHE A 128 -12.45 -23.02 4.95
N GLN A 129 -11.17 -22.77 4.75
CA GLN A 129 -10.10 -23.71 5.08
C GLN A 129 -9.76 -23.64 6.58
N GLU A 130 -9.52 -24.81 7.16
CA GLU A 130 -8.99 -24.92 8.53
C GLU A 130 -7.50 -24.57 8.55
N HIS A 131 -7.10 -23.67 9.45
CA HIS A 131 -5.70 -23.23 9.60
C HIS A 131 -5.22 -23.45 11.03
N TYR A 132 -4.03 -24.03 11.20
CA TYR A 132 -3.36 -24.42 12.47
C TYR A 132 -4.09 -25.41 13.40
N LYS A 133 -5.42 -25.42 13.40
CA LYS A 133 -6.27 -26.29 14.21
C LYS A 133 -7.42 -26.83 13.36
N THR A 134 -8.07 -27.88 13.84
CA THR A 134 -9.24 -28.47 13.18
C THR A 134 -10.56 -27.89 13.71
N GLY A 135 -11.63 -27.96 12.93
CA GLY A 135 -12.97 -27.50 13.30
C GLY A 135 -13.14 -25.97 13.24
N ASP A 136 -14.15 -25.45 13.95
CA ASP A 136 -14.55 -24.03 13.85
C ASP A 136 -13.46 -23.05 14.28
N LEU A 137 -12.64 -23.44 15.27
CA LEU A 137 -11.49 -22.64 15.67
C LEU A 137 -10.43 -22.57 14.55
N GLY A 138 -10.22 -23.68 13.83
CA GLY A 138 -9.36 -23.72 12.65
C GLY A 138 -9.81 -22.79 11.54
N ARG A 139 -11.12 -22.81 11.23
CA ARG A 139 -11.73 -21.92 10.23
C ARG A 139 -11.63 -20.45 10.63
N TRP A 140 -11.82 -20.14 11.91
CA TRP A 140 -11.63 -18.78 12.44
C TRP A 140 -10.18 -18.32 12.31
N LEU A 141 -9.20 -19.16 12.62
CA LEU A 141 -7.78 -18.85 12.44
C LEU A 141 -7.42 -18.65 10.96
N GLY A 142 -8.02 -19.41 10.06
CA GLY A 142 -7.90 -19.22 8.61
C GLY A 142 -8.47 -17.86 8.17
N PHE A 143 -9.67 -17.51 8.64
CA PHE A 143 -10.25 -16.18 8.41
C PHE A 143 -9.34 -15.06 8.95
N LEU A 144 -8.79 -15.23 10.16
CA LEU A 144 -7.92 -14.24 10.77
C LEU A 144 -6.62 -14.04 9.97
N ALA A 145 -6.01 -15.13 9.47
CA ALA A 145 -4.85 -15.06 8.58
C ALA A 145 -5.17 -14.28 7.29
N CYS A 146 -6.31 -14.57 6.66
CA CYS A 146 -6.79 -13.83 5.50
C CYS A 146 -7.05 -12.35 5.80
N LEU A 147 -7.57 -12.02 6.98
CA LEU A 147 -7.83 -10.64 7.41
C LEU A 147 -6.53 -9.85 7.62
N ILE A 148 -5.49 -10.47 8.17
CA ILE A 148 -4.15 -9.88 8.30
C ILE A 148 -3.58 -9.61 6.90
N GLN A 149 -3.62 -10.59 6.00
CA GLN A 149 -3.14 -10.42 4.63
C GLN A 149 -3.95 -9.36 3.85
N ALA A 150 -5.26 -9.26 4.08
CA ALA A 150 -6.09 -8.21 3.48
C ALA A 150 -5.73 -6.81 4.00
N SER A 151 -5.21 -6.71 5.23
CA SER A 151 -4.79 -5.42 5.80
C SER A 151 -3.54 -4.86 5.11
N PHE A 152 -2.68 -5.73 4.58
CA PHE A 152 -1.56 -5.36 3.72
C PHE A 152 -2.04 -4.75 2.40
N THR A 153 -3.00 -5.41 1.73
CA THR A 153 -3.37 -5.06 0.36
C THR A 153 -4.09 -3.71 0.27
N ILE A 154 -4.84 -3.31 1.30
CA ILE A 154 -5.59 -2.04 1.32
C ILE A 154 -4.67 -0.87 1.69
N ALA A 155 -3.90 -0.40 0.71
CA ALA A 155 -3.06 0.79 0.76
C ALA A 155 -3.58 1.89 -0.21
N GLY A 156 -3.07 3.12 -0.12
CA GLY A 156 -3.36 4.17 -1.13
C GLY A 156 -4.13 5.40 -0.67
N PRO A 157 -5.10 5.34 0.29
CA PRO A 157 -5.82 6.54 0.72
C PRO A 157 -4.90 7.64 1.28
N ASP A 158 -3.83 7.24 1.95
CA ASP A 158 -2.74 8.09 2.40
C ASP A 158 -2.01 8.79 1.24
N TYR A 159 -1.75 8.11 0.13
CA TYR A 159 -1.16 8.70 -1.08
C TYR A 159 -2.08 9.73 -1.75
N VAL A 160 -3.40 9.49 -1.78
CA VAL A 160 -4.38 10.50 -2.26
C VAL A 160 -4.25 11.79 -1.47
N SER A 161 -3.98 11.67 -0.17
CA SER A 161 -3.75 12.83 0.70
C SER A 161 -2.49 13.60 0.31
N MET A 162 -1.42 12.93 -0.13
CA MET A 162 -0.15 13.59 -0.48
C MET A 162 -0.29 14.55 -1.67
N ALA A 163 -1.16 14.22 -2.62
CA ALA A 163 -1.49 15.08 -3.77
C ALA A 163 -2.32 16.33 -3.42
N ALA A 164 -2.75 16.49 -2.16
CA ALA A 164 -3.62 17.59 -1.75
C ALA A 164 -2.98 18.97 -1.97
N GLY A 165 -1.67 19.10 -1.77
CA GLY A 165 -0.95 20.36 -1.97
C GLY A 165 -0.78 20.76 -3.44
N GLU A 166 -0.95 19.82 -4.36
CA GLU A 166 -0.75 20.01 -5.81
C GLU A 166 -2.08 20.00 -6.59
N THR A 167 -3.17 19.59 -5.94
CA THR A 167 -4.51 19.56 -6.55
C THR A 167 -5.04 20.98 -6.77
N ILE A 168 -5.55 21.27 -7.98
CA ILE A 168 -6.12 22.58 -8.32
C ILE A 168 -7.29 22.97 -7.40
N ASN A 169 -8.28 22.09 -7.19
CA ASN A 169 -9.37 22.34 -6.23
C ASN A 169 -9.50 21.21 -5.21
N PRO A 170 -8.68 21.20 -4.14
CA PRO A 170 -8.62 20.09 -3.19
C PRO A 170 -9.94 19.85 -2.46
N ARG A 171 -10.72 20.92 -2.19
CA ARG A 171 -11.98 20.85 -1.43
C ARG A 171 -13.07 20.08 -2.17
N ARG A 172 -13.06 20.13 -3.51
CA ARG A 172 -14.02 19.43 -4.36
C ARG A 172 -13.48 18.11 -4.89
N GLU A 173 -12.23 18.10 -5.35
CA GLU A 173 -11.67 16.94 -6.07
C GLU A 173 -11.20 15.83 -5.12
N LEU A 174 -10.68 16.15 -3.93
CA LEU A 174 -10.23 15.10 -3.00
C LEU A 174 -11.38 14.20 -2.53
N PRO A 175 -12.55 14.70 -2.09
CA PRO A 175 -13.67 13.82 -1.71
C PRO A 175 -14.07 12.85 -2.82
N ARG A 176 -14.04 13.28 -4.08
CA ARG A 176 -14.32 12.44 -5.24
C ARG A 176 -13.23 11.38 -5.44
N ALA A 177 -11.97 11.79 -5.40
CA ALA A 177 -10.82 10.89 -5.49
C ALA A 177 -10.84 9.81 -4.39
N TYR A 178 -11.13 10.17 -3.13
CA TYR A 178 -11.27 9.21 -2.03
C TYR A 178 -12.41 8.21 -2.26
N ASN A 179 -13.58 8.68 -2.69
CA ASN A 179 -14.70 7.80 -3.02
C ASN A 179 -14.34 6.85 -4.18
N GLY A 180 -13.73 7.39 -5.24
CA GLY A 180 -13.27 6.60 -6.38
C GLY A 180 -12.26 5.52 -5.97
N VAL A 181 -11.29 5.85 -5.10
CA VAL A 181 -10.35 4.85 -4.56
C VAL A 181 -11.08 3.76 -3.78
N PHE A 182 -12.03 4.10 -2.92
CA PHE A 182 -12.81 3.11 -2.17
C PHE A 182 -13.58 2.16 -3.11
N TYR A 183 -14.32 2.71 -4.08
CA TYR A 183 -15.07 1.89 -5.02
C TYR A 183 -14.15 1.01 -5.88
N ARG A 184 -13.07 1.58 -6.43
CA ARG A 184 -12.10 0.83 -7.25
C ARG A 184 -11.42 -0.30 -6.47
N LEU A 185 -10.89 -0.02 -5.28
CA LEU A 185 -10.24 -1.04 -4.45
C LEU A 185 -11.24 -2.14 -4.08
N THR A 186 -12.44 -1.76 -3.64
CA THR A 186 -13.49 -2.73 -3.30
C THR A 186 -13.86 -3.59 -4.50
N THR A 187 -14.11 -2.98 -5.67
CA THR A 187 -14.47 -3.70 -6.90
C THR A 187 -13.35 -4.64 -7.33
N PHE A 188 -12.13 -4.16 -7.52
CA PHE A 188 -11.05 -5.01 -8.03
C PHE A 188 -10.60 -6.08 -7.03
N PHE A 189 -10.58 -5.79 -5.73
CA PHE A 189 -10.07 -6.74 -4.74
C PHE A 189 -11.13 -7.75 -4.32
N VAL A 190 -12.37 -7.31 -4.08
CA VAL A 190 -13.45 -8.24 -3.69
C VAL A 190 -13.88 -9.08 -4.89
N LEU A 191 -14.09 -8.48 -6.07
CA LEU A 191 -14.41 -9.29 -7.26
C LEU A 191 -13.20 -10.10 -7.72
N GLY A 192 -11.98 -9.58 -7.60
CA GLY A 192 -10.76 -10.32 -7.96
C GLY A 192 -10.54 -11.55 -7.10
N THR A 193 -10.71 -11.44 -5.77
CA THR A 193 -10.61 -12.60 -4.86
C THR A 193 -11.76 -13.59 -5.08
N LEU A 194 -12.98 -13.11 -5.34
CA LEU A 194 -14.10 -13.96 -5.75
C LEU A 194 -13.80 -14.74 -7.04
N CYS A 195 -13.24 -14.06 -8.05
CA CYS A 195 -12.86 -14.68 -9.32
C CYS A 195 -11.82 -15.78 -9.10
N ILE A 196 -10.77 -15.53 -8.31
CA ILE A 196 -9.76 -16.53 -7.97
C ILE A 196 -10.39 -17.75 -7.27
N GLY A 197 -11.26 -17.52 -6.27
CA GLY A 197 -11.94 -18.61 -5.56
C GLY A 197 -12.91 -19.41 -6.44
N ILE A 198 -13.39 -18.85 -7.55
CA ILE A 198 -14.16 -19.57 -8.58
C ILE A 198 -13.24 -20.42 -9.46
N LEU A 199 -12.04 -19.94 -9.77
CA LEU A 199 -11.12 -20.57 -10.72
C LEU A 199 -10.38 -21.79 -10.14
N VAL A 200 -9.93 -21.70 -8.88
CA VAL A 200 -9.05 -22.70 -8.26
C VAL A 200 -9.54 -23.00 -6.85
N PRO A 201 -9.70 -24.27 -6.45
CA PRO A 201 -9.98 -24.64 -5.08
C PRO A 201 -8.74 -24.41 -4.20
N TYR A 202 -8.95 -24.07 -2.93
CA TYR A 202 -7.85 -23.79 -2.00
C TYR A 202 -6.93 -25.00 -1.75
N ASP A 203 -7.42 -26.22 -1.99
CA ASP A 203 -6.70 -27.47 -1.75
C ASP A 203 -5.95 -28.01 -2.98
N ASP A 204 -5.87 -27.22 -4.05
CA ASP A 204 -5.19 -27.61 -5.29
C ASP A 204 -3.71 -27.97 -5.02
N PRO A 205 -3.24 -29.17 -5.43
CA PRO A 205 -1.87 -29.60 -5.19
C PRO A 205 -0.82 -28.68 -5.83
N THR A 206 -1.11 -28.09 -6.99
CA THR A 206 -0.19 -27.16 -7.66
C THR A 206 -0.06 -25.88 -6.86
N LEU A 207 -1.19 -25.36 -6.35
CA LEU A 207 -1.21 -24.20 -5.48
C LEU A 207 -0.52 -24.46 -4.14
N LYS A 208 -0.75 -25.63 -3.51
CA LYS A 208 -0.08 -26.01 -2.26
C LYS A 208 1.41 -26.20 -2.43
N ASN A 209 1.83 -26.95 -3.44
CA ASN A 209 3.25 -27.18 -3.71
C ASN A 209 3.98 -25.87 -4.08
N ALA A 210 3.27 -24.90 -4.66
CA ALA A 210 3.78 -23.54 -4.86
C ALA A 210 4.28 -22.90 -3.55
N TYR A 211 3.44 -22.99 -2.53
CA TYR A 211 3.63 -22.31 -1.26
C TYR A 211 4.49 -23.12 -0.30
N GLU A 212 4.37 -24.45 -0.30
CA GLU A 212 5.02 -25.33 0.67
C GLU A 212 6.39 -25.86 0.21
N ALA A 213 6.61 -26.01 -1.11
CA ALA A 213 7.80 -26.69 -1.64
C ALA A 213 8.81 -25.75 -2.34
N ASP A 214 8.61 -24.42 -2.26
CA ASP A 214 9.48 -23.41 -2.86
C ASP A 214 9.86 -23.71 -4.33
N LEU A 215 8.95 -24.37 -5.06
CA LEU A 215 9.25 -24.82 -6.42
C LEU A 215 9.37 -23.61 -7.35
N PRO A 216 10.43 -23.56 -8.18
CA PRO A 216 10.62 -22.46 -9.11
C PRO A 216 9.51 -22.43 -10.16
N GLY A 217 8.94 -21.25 -10.36
CA GLY A 217 8.10 -20.92 -11.50
C GLY A 217 6.63 -21.37 -11.42
N ALA A 218 5.78 -20.57 -12.06
CA ALA A 218 4.37 -20.82 -12.42
C ALA A 218 3.31 -20.82 -11.32
N ALA A 219 3.70 -21.12 -10.07
CA ALA A 219 2.71 -21.39 -9.04
C ALA A 219 2.42 -20.18 -8.10
N ALA A 220 3.06 -19.02 -8.34
CA ALA A 220 2.88 -17.81 -7.54
C ALA A 220 1.56 -17.05 -7.80
N SER A 221 0.90 -17.27 -8.93
CA SER A 221 -0.36 -16.61 -9.29
C SER A 221 -1.48 -17.62 -9.46
N PRO A 222 -2.56 -17.57 -8.64
CA PRO A 222 -3.72 -18.45 -8.80
C PRO A 222 -4.36 -18.38 -10.19
N TYR A 223 -4.28 -17.23 -10.87
CA TYR A 223 -4.76 -17.09 -12.25
C TYR A 223 -3.93 -17.90 -13.24
N VAL A 224 -2.62 -17.96 -13.06
CA VAL A 224 -1.72 -18.75 -13.92
C VAL A 224 -1.97 -20.24 -13.70
N VAL A 225 -2.06 -20.67 -12.43
CA VAL A 225 -2.43 -22.04 -12.06
C VAL A 225 -3.78 -22.43 -12.69
N ALA A 226 -4.77 -21.53 -12.67
CA ALA A 226 -6.05 -21.78 -13.33
C ALA A 226 -5.92 -21.96 -14.84
N MET A 227 -5.15 -21.11 -15.50
CA MET A 227 -4.94 -21.14 -16.95
C MET A 227 -4.23 -22.44 -17.38
N ASP A 228 -3.22 -22.87 -16.64
CA ASP A 228 -2.50 -24.12 -16.90
C ASP A 228 -3.42 -25.34 -16.74
N ARG A 229 -4.22 -25.37 -15.67
CA ARG A 229 -5.21 -26.42 -15.45
C ARG A 229 -6.26 -26.49 -16.55
N LEU A 230 -6.66 -25.34 -17.09
CA LEU A 230 -7.59 -25.22 -18.20
C LEU A 230 -6.92 -25.45 -19.57
N LYS A 231 -5.62 -25.77 -19.61
CA LYS A 231 -4.81 -25.98 -20.82
C LYS A 231 -4.75 -24.76 -21.75
N VAL A 232 -4.75 -23.56 -21.17
CA VAL A 232 -4.57 -22.30 -21.90
C VAL A 232 -3.08 -21.99 -21.98
N SER A 233 -2.48 -22.10 -23.17
CA SER A 233 -1.02 -22.02 -23.34
C SER A 233 -0.42 -20.62 -23.41
N VAL A 234 -1.12 -19.65 -24.02
CA VAL A 234 -0.52 -18.33 -24.31
C VAL A 234 -0.77 -17.30 -23.19
N LEU A 235 -1.97 -17.35 -22.59
CA LEU A 235 -2.41 -16.35 -21.62
C LEU A 235 -1.55 -16.28 -20.34
N PRO A 236 -1.04 -17.40 -19.78
CA PRO A 236 -0.10 -17.37 -18.66
C PRO A 236 1.11 -16.46 -18.86
N HIS A 237 1.74 -16.52 -20.05
CA HIS A 237 2.92 -15.71 -20.36
C HIS A 237 2.59 -14.21 -20.44
N ILE A 238 1.43 -13.86 -21.00
CA ILE A 238 0.96 -12.46 -21.08
C ILE A 238 0.71 -11.92 -19.67
N VAL A 239 -0.01 -12.69 -18.85
CA VAL A 239 -0.32 -12.29 -17.47
C VAL A 239 0.95 -12.11 -16.66
N ASN A 240 1.88 -13.08 -16.67
CA ASN A 240 3.13 -12.95 -15.94
C ASN A 240 3.97 -11.76 -16.43
N ALA A 241 4.03 -11.49 -17.74
CA ALA A 241 4.74 -10.33 -18.26
C ALA A 241 4.13 -9.00 -17.78
N MET A 242 2.79 -8.90 -17.76
CA MET A 242 2.11 -7.71 -17.26
C MET A 242 2.25 -7.55 -15.74
N VAL A 243 2.21 -8.63 -14.97
CA VAL A 243 2.43 -8.61 -13.51
C VAL A 243 3.87 -8.23 -13.19
N LEU A 244 4.86 -8.74 -13.93
CA LEU A 244 6.27 -8.34 -13.79
C LEU A 244 6.43 -6.84 -14.06
N GLY A 245 5.85 -6.33 -15.14
CA GLY A 245 5.86 -4.89 -15.44
C GLY A 245 5.18 -4.07 -14.34
N ALA A 246 4.10 -4.58 -13.75
CA ALA A 246 3.40 -3.93 -12.65
C ALA A 246 4.22 -3.88 -11.36
N ALA A 247 4.89 -4.97 -10.98
CA ALA A 247 5.76 -5.07 -9.81
C ALA A 247 7.00 -4.17 -9.98
N PHE A 248 7.66 -4.21 -11.15
CA PHE A 248 8.79 -3.35 -11.45
C PHE A 248 8.42 -1.85 -11.40
N SER A 249 7.27 -1.49 -11.98
CA SER A 249 6.69 -0.14 -11.89
C SER A 249 6.46 0.27 -10.44
N ALA A 250 5.80 -0.57 -9.64
CA ALA A 250 5.53 -0.30 -8.24
C ALA A 250 6.83 -0.08 -7.44
N GLY A 251 7.82 -0.96 -7.61
CA GLY A 251 9.13 -0.82 -6.95
C GLY A 251 9.84 0.49 -7.30
N ASN A 252 9.83 0.88 -8.58
CA ASN A 252 10.38 2.16 -9.01
C ASN A 252 9.64 3.35 -8.38
N SER A 253 8.30 3.28 -8.30
CA SER A 253 7.47 4.28 -7.64
C SER A 253 7.72 4.38 -6.14
N TYR A 254 8.00 3.27 -5.45
CA TYR A 254 8.38 3.28 -4.05
C TYR A 254 9.76 3.87 -3.81
N VAL A 255 10.75 3.60 -4.68
CA VAL A 255 12.05 4.30 -4.63
C VAL A 255 11.84 5.80 -4.80
N TYR A 256 10.94 6.19 -5.72
CA TYR A 256 10.56 7.57 -5.89
C TYR A 256 9.99 8.15 -4.60
N CYS A 257 8.87 7.62 -4.10
CA CYS A 257 8.16 8.17 -2.95
C CYS A 257 9.03 8.17 -1.67
N ALA A 258 9.69 7.05 -1.33
CA ALA A 258 10.51 6.93 -0.13
C ALA A 258 11.62 7.99 -0.07
N SER A 259 12.30 8.25 -1.19
CA SER A 259 13.37 9.25 -1.23
C SER A 259 12.84 10.67 -1.06
N ARG A 260 11.63 10.98 -1.56
CA ARG A 260 10.99 12.29 -1.38
C ARG A 260 10.40 12.46 0.03
N SER A 261 9.88 11.39 0.63
CA SER A 261 9.44 11.39 2.03
C SER A 261 10.60 11.70 2.98
N LEU A 262 11.76 11.06 2.79
CA LEU A 262 12.98 11.36 3.57
C LEU A 262 13.50 12.78 3.33
N TYR A 263 13.47 13.24 2.08
CA TYR A 263 13.83 14.62 1.73
C TYR A 263 12.91 15.64 2.41
N GLY A 264 11.60 15.39 2.43
CA GLY A 264 10.62 16.24 3.11
C GLY A 264 10.86 16.32 4.62
N LEU A 265 11.18 15.20 5.27
CA LEU A 265 11.58 15.20 6.67
C LEU A 265 12.85 16.02 6.92
N ALA A 266 13.82 15.97 6.01
CA ALA A 266 15.05 16.75 6.12
C ALA A 266 14.81 18.25 5.96
N LEU A 267 13.94 18.66 5.03
CA LEU A 267 13.53 20.06 4.86
C LEU A 267 12.81 20.61 6.10
N ASP A 268 11.98 19.79 6.74
CA ASP A 268 11.28 20.14 7.98
C ASP A 268 12.20 20.11 9.22
N GLY A 269 13.51 19.86 9.06
CA GLY A 269 14.49 19.81 10.15
C GLY A 269 14.40 18.54 11.02
N LYS A 270 13.65 17.53 10.56
CA LYS A 270 13.37 16.27 11.27
C LYS A 270 14.29 15.12 10.83
N ALA A 271 15.11 15.35 9.81
CA ALA A 271 16.19 14.46 9.39
C ALA A 271 17.48 15.27 9.13
N PRO A 272 18.66 14.61 9.13
CA PRO A 272 19.94 15.28 8.89
C PRO A 272 19.98 16.12 7.60
N ARG A 273 20.56 17.32 7.67
CA ARG A 273 20.64 18.26 6.53
C ARG A 273 21.38 17.71 5.30
N ILE A 274 22.18 16.65 5.45
CA ILE A 274 22.82 15.99 4.30
C ILE A 274 21.79 15.49 3.29
N PHE A 275 20.58 15.17 3.73
CA PHE A 275 19.49 14.69 2.88
C PHE A 275 18.82 15.79 2.07
N THR A 276 19.02 17.08 2.37
CA THR A 276 18.43 18.18 1.59
C THR A 276 19.22 18.51 0.30
N LYS A 277 20.29 17.76 -0.01
CA LYS A 277 21.11 17.99 -1.19
C LYS A 277 20.50 17.35 -2.44
N CYS A 278 20.17 18.17 -3.43
CA CYS A 278 19.64 17.74 -4.73
C CYS A 278 20.67 17.84 -5.86
N THR A 279 20.49 17.04 -6.91
CA THR A 279 21.20 17.18 -8.19
C THR A 279 20.68 18.39 -8.98
N LYS A 280 21.35 18.74 -10.10
CA LYS A 280 20.92 19.81 -11.01
C LYS A 280 19.50 19.59 -11.57
N SER A 281 19.07 18.33 -11.66
CA SER A 281 17.73 17.94 -12.14
C SER A 281 16.70 17.85 -11.01
N GLY A 282 17.03 18.26 -9.78
CA GLY A 282 16.11 18.27 -8.63
C GLY A 282 15.98 16.94 -7.88
N VAL A 283 16.85 15.95 -8.14
CA VAL A 283 16.77 14.62 -7.52
C VAL A 283 17.55 14.60 -6.18
N PRO A 284 16.95 14.18 -5.05
CA PRO A 284 17.65 14.10 -3.76
C PRO A 284 18.54 12.84 -3.70
N ILE A 285 19.75 12.92 -4.28
CA ILE A 285 20.63 11.76 -4.51
C ILE A 285 20.99 10.99 -3.23
N ASN A 286 21.19 11.70 -2.11
CA ASN A 286 21.53 11.08 -0.84
C ASN A 286 20.36 10.27 -0.29
N CYS A 287 19.12 10.74 -0.46
CA CYS A 287 17.92 10.00 -0.07
C CYS A 287 17.73 8.76 -0.94
N VAL A 288 17.93 8.89 -2.26
CA VAL A 288 17.89 7.75 -3.19
C VAL A 288 18.94 6.70 -2.80
N GLY A 289 20.16 7.13 -2.47
CA GLY A 289 21.22 6.24 -2.00
C GLY A 289 20.83 5.44 -0.74
N VAL A 290 20.22 6.09 0.26
CA VAL A 290 19.73 5.40 1.47
C VAL A 290 18.66 4.37 1.13
N VAL A 291 17.69 4.72 0.29
CA VAL A 291 16.62 3.79 -0.12
C VAL A 291 17.20 2.60 -0.87
N LEU A 292 18.19 2.80 -1.74
CA LEU A 292 18.86 1.72 -2.46
C LEU A 292 19.69 0.82 -1.53
N VAL A 293 20.31 1.37 -0.48
CA VAL A 293 20.97 0.58 0.56
C VAL A 293 19.97 -0.29 1.30
N ILE A 294 18.78 0.24 1.62
CA ILE A 294 17.69 -0.56 2.21
C ILE A 294 17.20 -1.63 1.21
N ALA A 295 17.15 -1.31 -0.07
CA ALA A 295 16.78 -2.26 -1.12
C ALA A 295 17.76 -3.44 -1.25
N LEU A 296 19.00 -3.33 -0.74
CA LEU A 296 19.92 -4.47 -0.64
C LEU A 296 19.40 -5.57 0.30
N LEU A 297 18.42 -5.28 1.16
CA LEU A 297 17.73 -6.33 1.93
C LEU A 297 17.02 -7.35 1.00
N ALA A 298 16.80 -7.02 -0.28
CA ALA A 298 16.36 -8.01 -1.26
C ALA A 298 17.32 -9.19 -1.39
N PHE A 299 18.62 -9.05 -1.07
CA PHE A 299 19.59 -10.15 -1.07
C PHE A 299 19.32 -11.22 -0.01
N LEU A 300 18.43 -10.98 0.95
CA LEU A 300 18.01 -12.01 1.91
C LEU A 300 17.44 -13.25 1.22
N GLN A 301 16.88 -13.10 0.01
CA GLN A 301 16.35 -14.20 -0.80
C GLN A 301 17.44 -15.08 -1.46
N VAL A 302 18.73 -14.72 -1.33
CA VAL A 302 19.85 -15.57 -1.76
C VAL A 302 20.13 -16.65 -0.72
N SER A 303 19.94 -16.31 0.56
CA SER A 303 20.18 -17.22 1.69
C SER A 303 18.91 -17.89 2.21
N ASN A 304 17.74 -17.41 1.80
CA ASN A 304 16.42 -17.90 2.19
C ASN A 304 15.54 -18.01 0.94
N SER A 305 14.43 -18.73 1.00
CA SER A 305 13.44 -18.69 -0.09
C SER A 305 12.90 -17.27 -0.30
N ALA A 306 12.64 -16.93 -1.57
CA ALA A 306 11.99 -15.68 -1.94
C ALA A 306 10.59 -15.54 -1.30
N SER A 307 9.85 -16.64 -1.12
CA SER A 307 8.53 -16.65 -0.49
C SER A 307 8.60 -16.24 0.98
N VAL A 308 9.59 -16.75 1.72
CA VAL A 308 9.81 -16.43 3.14
C VAL A 308 10.18 -14.96 3.31
N VAL A 309 11.11 -14.48 2.48
CA VAL A 309 11.57 -13.08 2.52
C VAL A 309 10.45 -12.11 2.12
N LEU A 310 9.63 -12.49 1.12
CA LEU A 310 8.44 -11.75 0.75
C LEU A 310 7.48 -11.63 1.93
N GLN A 311 7.22 -12.74 2.65
CA GLN A 311 6.35 -12.71 3.83
C GLN A 311 6.91 -11.85 4.96
N TRP A 312 8.22 -11.87 5.19
CA TRP A 312 8.86 -10.97 6.15
C TRP A 312 8.60 -9.49 5.83
N PHE A 313 8.75 -9.08 4.57
CA PHE A 313 8.43 -7.72 4.16
C PHE A 313 6.93 -7.41 4.26
N VAL A 314 6.05 -8.35 3.89
CA VAL A 314 4.60 -8.21 4.08
C VAL A 314 4.28 -7.92 5.54
N ASN A 315 4.85 -8.68 6.48
CA ASN A 315 4.60 -8.50 7.91
C ASN A 315 5.04 -7.12 8.41
N LEU A 316 6.25 -6.68 8.04
CA LEU A 316 6.79 -5.38 8.43
C LEU A 316 5.98 -4.22 7.86
N VAL A 317 5.65 -4.29 6.58
CA VAL A 317 4.87 -3.29 5.86
C VAL A 317 3.45 -3.21 6.42
N THR A 318 2.81 -4.35 6.68
CA THR A 318 1.47 -4.43 7.28
C THR A 318 1.43 -3.74 8.64
N ALA A 319 2.40 -4.04 9.51
CA ALA A 319 2.52 -3.40 10.81
C ALA A 319 2.65 -1.87 10.67
N SER A 320 3.54 -1.41 9.79
CA SER A 320 3.73 0.03 9.54
C SER A 320 2.47 0.71 9.00
N GLN A 321 1.77 0.07 8.07
CA GLN A 321 0.54 0.58 7.46
C GLN A 321 -0.60 0.70 8.47
N LEU A 322 -0.80 -0.31 9.31
CA LEU A 322 -1.80 -0.28 10.39
C LEU A 322 -1.49 0.83 11.42
N ILE A 323 -0.20 1.06 11.72
CA ILE A 323 0.23 2.20 12.55
C ILE A 323 -0.10 3.53 11.86
N ASN A 324 0.17 3.68 10.56
CA ASN A 324 -0.18 4.90 9.81
C ASN A 324 -1.71 5.18 9.87
N PHE A 325 -2.55 4.17 9.67
CA PHE A 325 -4.00 4.35 9.79
C PHE A 325 -4.46 4.65 11.22
N SER A 326 -3.79 4.09 12.23
CA SER A 326 -3.99 4.44 13.63
C SER A 326 -3.65 5.91 13.89
N VAL A 327 -2.51 6.39 13.37
CA VAL A 327 -2.05 7.78 13.45
C VAL A 327 -3.04 8.73 12.80
N VAL A 328 -3.52 8.43 11.59
CA VAL A 328 -4.51 9.26 10.87
C VAL A 328 -5.81 9.35 11.65
N SER A 329 -6.31 8.21 12.14
CA SER A 329 -7.55 8.12 12.91
C SER A 329 -7.44 8.90 14.22
N PHE A 330 -6.34 8.74 14.95
CA PHE A 330 -6.09 9.47 16.19
C PHE A 330 -5.95 10.98 15.95
N THR A 331 -5.21 11.39 14.92
CA THR A 331 -5.04 12.79 14.51
C THR A 331 -6.41 13.43 14.19
N TYR A 332 -7.30 12.70 13.53
CA TYR A 332 -8.67 13.17 13.28
C TYR A 332 -9.46 13.42 14.57
N THR A 333 -9.34 12.54 15.57
CA THR A 333 -10.02 12.75 16.86
C THR A 333 -9.54 14.03 17.55
N ARG A 334 -8.25 14.35 17.44
CA ARG A 334 -7.65 15.58 18.01
C ARG A 334 -8.08 16.82 17.24
N PHE A 335 -8.06 16.78 15.91
CA PHE A 335 -8.61 17.83 15.06
C PHE A 335 -10.07 18.15 15.43
N ARG A 336 -10.92 17.11 15.57
CA ARG A 336 -12.33 17.30 15.93
C ARG A 336 -12.49 17.93 17.31
N LYS A 337 -11.69 17.50 18.30
CA LYS A 337 -11.70 18.10 19.66
C LYS A 337 -11.26 19.57 19.62
N ALA A 338 -10.25 19.91 18.82
CA ALA A 338 -9.81 21.29 18.62
C ALA A 338 -10.91 22.16 17.99
N CYS A 339 -11.58 21.67 16.93
CA CYS A 339 -12.71 22.41 16.34
C CYS A 339 -13.82 22.68 17.35
N MET A 340 -14.15 21.70 18.20
CA MET A 340 -15.17 21.87 19.26
C MET A 340 -14.73 22.88 20.32
N ALA A 341 -13.47 22.84 20.76
CA ALA A 341 -12.92 23.76 21.76
C ALA A 341 -12.85 25.21 21.25
N GLN A 342 -12.58 25.39 19.96
CA GLN A 342 -12.44 26.71 19.32
C GLN A 342 -13.74 27.21 18.66
N GLY A 343 -14.88 26.54 18.89
CA GLY A 343 -16.19 26.98 18.39
C GLY A 343 -16.41 26.81 16.87
N ILE A 344 -15.56 26.05 16.17
CA ILE A 344 -15.72 25.78 14.74
C ILE A 344 -16.78 24.69 14.56
N SER A 345 -17.95 25.08 14.06
CA SER A 345 -19.04 24.16 13.76
C SER A 345 -18.60 23.11 12.74
N ARG A 346 -19.03 21.87 12.92
CA ARG A 346 -18.81 20.82 11.93
C ARG A 346 -19.45 21.16 10.57
N GLU A 347 -20.50 21.97 10.58
CA GLU A 347 -21.21 22.39 9.36
C GLU A 347 -20.42 23.36 8.50
N SER A 348 -19.48 24.12 9.09
CA SER A 348 -18.60 25.00 8.32
C SER A 348 -17.47 24.26 7.62
N LEU A 349 -17.26 22.97 7.90
CA LEU A 349 -16.21 22.19 7.26
C LEU A 349 -16.55 21.90 5.79
N PRO A 350 -15.60 22.08 4.85
CA PRO A 350 -15.82 21.85 3.41
C PRO A 350 -16.30 20.44 3.06
N TYR A 351 -15.89 19.45 3.85
CA TYR A 351 -16.34 18.07 3.70
C TYR A 351 -16.60 17.43 5.06
N ARG A 352 -17.70 16.67 5.15
CA ARG A 352 -18.17 16.01 6.37
C ARG A 352 -18.32 14.51 6.10
N SER A 353 -17.43 13.69 6.66
CA SER A 353 -17.59 12.23 6.58
C SER A 353 -18.74 11.77 7.49
N ARG A 354 -19.51 10.77 7.06
CA ARG A 354 -20.64 10.23 7.83
C ARG A 354 -20.13 9.37 9.01
N GLY A 355 -20.90 9.27 10.09
CA GLY A 355 -20.58 8.38 11.23
C GLY A 355 -19.50 8.85 12.22
N GLN A 356 -18.93 10.05 12.06
CA GLN A 356 -17.96 10.58 13.02
C GLN A 356 -18.63 11.06 14.32
N PRO A 357 -18.04 10.81 15.50
CA PRO A 357 -16.68 10.32 15.72
C PRO A 357 -16.52 8.79 15.82
N TYR A 358 -17.61 8.03 15.81
CA TYR A 358 -17.57 6.57 16.05
C TYR A 358 -16.68 5.84 15.04
N VAL A 359 -16.75 6.21 13.77
CA VAL A 359 -15.90 5.62 12.71
C VAL A 359 -14.40 5.82 12.99
N ALA A 360 -13.98 7.01 13.46
CA ALA A 360 -12.58 7.25 13.78
C ALA A 360 -12.10 6.43 15.00
N TYR A 361 -12.96 6.23 16.01
CA TYR A 361 -12.62 5.38 17.16
C TYR A 361 -12.53 3.91 16.78
N ILE A 362 -13.50 3.42 16.00
CA ILE A 362 -13.49 2.04 15.51
C ILE A 362 -12.24 1.81 14.64
N ALA A 363 -11.94 2.71 13.70
CA ALA A 363 -10.75 2.60 12.87
C ALA A 363 -9.46 2.57 13.70
N ALA A 364 -9.31 3.47 14.68
CA ALA A 364 -8.13 3.50 15.56
C ALA A 364 -7.98 2.22 16.40
N VAL A 365 -9.07 1.70 16.96
CA VAL A 365 -9.05 0.46 17.76
C VAL A 365 -8.77 -0.75 16.88
N CYS A 366 -9.48 -0.91 15.75
CA CYS A 366 -9.29 -2.03 14.85
C CYS A 366 -7.88 -2.07 14.28
N THR A 367 -7.36 -0.95 13.79
CA THR A 367 -6.00 -0.90 13.23
C THR A 367 -4.93 -1.07 14.30
N GLY A 368 -5.13 -0.48 15.49
CA GLY A 368 -4.24 -0.67 16.64
C GLY A 368 -4.18 -2.13 17.10
N VAL A 369 -5.33 -2.79 17.29
CA VAL A 369 -5.40 -4.20 17.70
C VAL A 369 -4.81 -5.11 16.60
N MET A 370 -5.16 -4.88 15.34
CA MET A 370 -4.65 -5.67 14.22
C MET A 370 -3.13 -5.56 14.07
N ALA A 371 -2.51 -4.43 14.44
CA ALA A 371 -1.05 -4.32 14.43
C ALA A 371 -0.41 -5.36 15.36
N PHE A 372 -0.94 -5.55 16.58
CA PHE A 372 -0.43 -6.55 17.52
C PHE A 372 -0.81 -7.98 17.15
N VAL A 373 -2.03 -8.17 16.64
CA VAL A 373 -2.54 -9.49 16.22
C VAL A 373 -1.84 -9.97 14.95
N GLY A 374 -1.32 -9.09 14.10
CA GLY A 374 -0.69 -9.44 12.82
C GLY A 374 0.39 -10.51 12.91
N GLY A 375 1.17 -10.52 14.00
CA GLY A 375 2.23 -11.51 14.25
C GLY A 375 1.84 -12.68 15.15
N TYR A 376 0.55 -12.92 15.43
CA TYR A 376 0.12 -13.87 16.46
C TYR A 376 0.62 -15.31 16.25
N GLU A 377 0.90 -15.68 15.00
CA GLU A 377 1.33 -17.03 14.61
C GLU A 377 2.62 -17.46 15.31
N VAL A 378 3.54 -16.53 15.60
CA VAL A 378 4.81 -16.82 16.27
C VAL A 378 4.61 -17.28 17.71
N PHE A 379 3.45 -16.99 18.31
CA PHE A 379 3.10 -17.42 19.66
C PHE A 379 2.34 -18.74 19.70
N LEU A 380 2.06 -19.36 18.55
CA LEU A 380 1.45 -20.68 18.50
C LEU A 380 2.49 -21.75 18.88
N PRO A 381 2.09 -22.83 19.59
CA PRO A 381 3.02 -23.90 19.96
C PRO A 381 3.72 -24.50 18.74
N GLY A 382 5.05 -24.44 18.70
CA GLY A 382 5.87 -24.99 17.61
C GLY A 382 6.17 -24.03 16.45
N ASN A 383 5.62 -22.81 16.44
CA ASN A 383 5.78 -21.83 15.36
C ASN A 383 6.72 -20.66 15.72
N TRP A 384 7.59 -20.83 16.72
CA TRP A 384 8.51 -19.78 17.12
C TRP A 384 9.60 -19.58 16.06
N ASP A 385 9.53 -18.45 15.35
CA ASP A 385 10.53 -18.05 14.37
C ASP A 385 11.03 -16.62 14.66
N ILE A 386 12.35 -16.51 14.85
CA ILE A 386 13.00 -15.27 15.28
C ILE A 386 12.88 -14.17 14.20
N PRO A 387 13.23 -14.42 12.92
CA PRO A 387 13.01 -13.45 11.85
C PRO A 387 11.56 -12.98 11.76
N THR A 388 10.59 -13.89 11.74
CA THR A 388 9.16 -13.54 11.63
C THR A 388 8.71 -12.67 12.80
N PHE A 389 9.16 -12.97 14.03
CA PHE A 389 8.88 -12.11 15.18
C PHE A 389 9.44 -10.70 14.99
N PHE A 390 10.70 -10.56 14.56
CA PHE A 390 11.30 -9.25 14.33
C PHE A 390 10.57 -8.49 13.23
N PHE A 391 10.33 -9.10 12.07
CA PHE A 391 9.65 -8.40 10.97
C PHE A 391 8.21 -8.00 11.33
N SER A 392 7.47 -8.84 12.07
CA SER A 392 6.09 -8.55 12.49
C SER A 392 5.99 -7.46 13.57
N TYR A 393 6.95 -7.38 14.51
CA TYR A 393 6.85 -6.50 15.68
C TYR A 393 7.80 -5.29 15.66
N THR A 394 8.77 -5.22 14.74
CA THR A 394 9.76 -4.12 14.70
C THR A 394 9.11 -2.76 14.61
N MET A 395 8.15 -2.55 13.71
CA MET A 395 7.52 -1.24 13.54
C MET A 395 6.68 -0.81 14.75
N ILE A 396 6.12 -1.77 15.47
CA ILE A 396 5.38 -1.55 16.72
C ILE A 396 6.32 -1.07 17.83
N GLY A 397 7.58 -1.52 17.84
CA GLY A 397 8.60 -1.03 18.77
C GLY A 397 9.26 0.28 18.31
N VAL A 398 9.57 0.41 17.02
CA VAL A 398 10.22 1.58 16.43
C VAL A 398 9.37 2.83 16.58
N PHE A 399 8.06 2.74 16.36
CA PHE A 399 7.18 3.91 16.44
C PHE A 399 7.19 4.59 17.83
N PRO A 400 6.99 3.88 18.96
CA PRO A 400 7.18 4.44 20.30
C PRO A 400 8.59 4.94 20.57
N ILE A 401 9.64 4.23 20.11
CA ILE A 401 11.03 4.68 20.29
C ILE A 401 11.26 6.03 19.62
N LEU A 402 10.78 6.20 18.39
CA LEU A 402 10.86 7.47 17.67
C LEU A 402 10.04 8.57 18.35
N TYR A 403 8.82 8.24 18.80
CA TYR A 403 7.94 9.18 19.50
C TYR A 403 8.57 9.66 20.81
N PHE A 404 8.88 8.75 21.73
CA PHE A 404 9.43 9.08 23.04
C PHE A 404 10.87 9.61 22.95
N GLY A 405 11.69 9.08 22.03
CA GLY A 405 13.05 9.57 21.80
C GLY A 405 13.05 11.04 21.37
N TRP A 406 12.23 11.41 20.38
CA TRP A 406 12.11 12.82 19.98
C TRP A 406 11.54 13.68 21.10
N LYS A 407 10.52 13.18 21.79
CA LYS A 407 9.85 13.88 22.89
C LYS A 407 10.80 14.18 24.05
N ILE A 408 11.70 13.27 24.42
CA ILE A 408 12.66 13.47 25.51
C ILE A 408 13.75 14.46 25.10
N ILE A 409 14.28 14.34 23.88
CA ILE A 409 15.36 15.19 23.38
C ILE A 409 14.88 16.64 23.20
N HIS A 410 13.72 16.83 22.57
CA HIS A 410 13.20 18.16 22.22
C HIS A 410 12.15 18.69 23.20
N ARG A 411 11.80 17.92 24.23
CA ARG A 411 10.82 18.26 25.28
C ARG A 411 9.49 18.75 24.70
N THR A 412 8.98 18.04 23.69
CA THR A 412 7.74 18.43 23.03
C THR A 412 6.51 18.06 23.87
N GLU A 413 5.49 18.91 23.84
CA GLU A 413 4.25 18.73 24.59
C GLU A 413 3.08 18.36 23.67
N VAL A 414 2.19 17.51 24.19
CA VAL A 414 0.94 17.23 23.47
C VAL A 414 0.07 18.47 23.53
N ARG A 415 -0.33 18.97 22.37
CA ARG A 415 -1.09 20.22 22.25
C ARG A 415 -2.47 20.07 22.90
N LYS A 416 -2.86 21.06 23.70
CA LYS A 416 -4.23 21.16 24.21
C LYS A 416 -5.17 21.50 23.06
N PRO A 417 -6.43 21.05 23.07
CA PRO A 417 -7.39 21.35 22.01
C PRO A 417 -7.54 22.85 21.72
N GLU A 418 -7.44 23.71 22.75
CA GLU A 418 -7.49 25.17 22.59
C GLU A 418 -6.29 25.74 21.81
N ASP A 419 -5.10 25.15 22.00
CA ASP A 419 -3.83 25.64 21.45
C ASP A 419 -3.49 25.06 20.07
N VAL A 420 -4.33 24.15 19.56
CA VAL A 420 -4.12 23.54 18.23
C VAL A 420 -4.30 24.60 17.15
N ASP A 421 -3.28 24.78 16.32
CA ASP A 421 -3.35 25.70 15.19
C ASP A 421 -4.28 25.17 14.08
N LEU A 422 -5.47 25.76 13.97
CA LEU A 422 -6.44 25.53 12.90
C LEU A 422 -6.47 26.65 11.83
N VAL A 423 -5.76 27.75 12.04
CA VAL A 423 -5.95 29.00 11.28
C VAL A 423 -4.82 29.27 10.29
N THR A 424 -3.56 28.94 10.62
CA THR A 424 -2.41 29.27 9.76
C THR A 424 -2.54 28.63 8.38
N GLY A 425 -2.51 29.44 7.31
CA GLY A 425 -2.67 29.01 5.92
C GLY A 425 -4.13 28.81 5.47
N LEU A 426 -5.12 28.93 6.37
CA LEU A 426 -6.53 28.77 6.01
C LEU A 426 -7.05 29.93 5.14
N ALA A 427 -6.63 31.16 5.44
CA ALA A 427 -7.07 32.36 4.72
C ALA A 427 -6.71 32.31 3.22
N GLU A 428 -5.48 31.90 2.91
CA GLU A 428 -5.00 31.73 1.53
C GLU A 428 -5.82 30.68 0.77
N VAL A 429 -6.12 29.56 1.42
CA VAL A 429 -6.97 28.49 0.84
C VAL A 429 -8.40 28.99 0.61
N GLU A 430 -8.96 29.75 1.54
CA GLU A 430 -10.31 30.32 1.41
C GLU A 430 -10.41 31.37 0.31
N GLU A 431 -9.41 32.24 0.20
CA GLU A 431 -9.29 33.20 -0.90
C GLU A 431 -9.17 32.51 -2.25
N TYR A 432 -8.28 31.53 -2.37
CA TYR A 432 -8.15 30.72 -3.57
C TYR A 432 -9.47 30.04 -3.93
N THR A 433 -10.15 29.44 -2.96
CA THR A 433 -11.44 28.75 -3.18
C THR A 433 -12.53 29.71 -3.65
N ARG A 434 -12.58 30.93 -3.10
CA ARG A 434 -13.55 31.97 -3.50
C ARG A 434 -13.32 32.47 -4.93
N ASN A 435 -12.07 32.59 -5.34
CA ASN A 435 -11.68 33.11 -6.65
C ASN A 435 -11.61 32.03 -7.74
N TYR A 436 -11.73 30.74 -7.37
CA TYR A 436 -11.63 29.64 -8.31
C TYR A 436 -12.86 29.54 -9.22
N VAL A 437 -12.66 29.80 -10.52
CA VAL A 437 -13.68 29.58 -11.56
C VAL A 437 -13.45 28.20 -12.18
N HIS A 438 -14.42 27.30 -12.03
CA HIS A 438 -14.33 25.97 -12.61
C HIS A 438 -14.42 26.03 -14.13
N VAL A 439 -13.33 25.66 -14.83
CA VAL A 439 -13.33 25.49 -16.28
C VAL A 439 -13.68 24.03 -16.59
N PRO A 440 -14.88 23.71 -17.11
CA PRO A 440 -15.23 22.34 -17.45
C PRO A 440 -14.39 21.82 -18.63
N SER A 441 -14.10 20.52 -18.63
CA SER A 441 -13.38 19.86 -19.72
C SER A 441 -14.14 20.02 -21.04
N LYS A 442 -13.44 20.59 -22.04
CA LYS A 442 -14.00 20.91 -23.36
C LYS A 442 -14.12 19.68 -24.27
N ASN A 443 -13.36 18.62 -24.02
CA ASN A 443 -13.30 17.45 -24.90
C ASN A 443 -14.32 16.36 -24.49
N PRO A 444 -14.99 15.68 -25.44
CA PRO A 444 -15.87 14.55 -25.15
C PRO A 444 -15.16 13.41 -24.41
N PHE A 445 -13.91 13.12 -24.80
CA PHE A 445 -13.05 12.17 -24.10
C PHE A 445 -12.70 12.66 -22.69
N GLY A 446 -12.42 13.95 -22.53
CA GLY A 446 -12.20 14.55 -21.22
C GLY A 446 -13.43 14.45 -20.30
N ARG A 447 -14.65 14.62 -20.85
CA ARG A 447 -15.90 14.43 -20.10
C ARG A 447 -16.18 12.97 -19.76
N PHE A 448 -15.83 12.04 -20.65
CA PHE A 448 -15.91 10.61 -20.37
C PHE A 448 -14.91 10.20 -19.28
N LEU A 449 -13.67 10.70 -19.35
CA LEU A 449 -12.69 10.52 -18.29
C LEU A 449 -13.15 11.17 -16.99
N ASP A 450 -13.70 12.38 -17.01
CA ASP A 450 -14.27 13.02 -15.82
C ASP A 450 -15.48 12.26 -15.25
N PHE A 451 -16.21 11.50 -16.07
CA PHE A 451 -17.31 10.64 -15.64
C PHE A 451 -16.83 9.28 -15.10
N VAL A 452 -15.75 8.73 -15.65
CA VAL A 452 -15.16 7.45 -15.25
C VAL A 452 -14.21 7.61 -14.07
N PHE A 453 -13.51 8.74 -13.96
CA PHE A 453 -12.45 9.01 -12.99
C PHE A 453 -12.78 10.14 -11.99
N GLY A 454 -13.86 10.91 -12.17
CA GLY A 454 -14.31 12.00 -11.28
C GLY A 454 -15.68 11.74 -10.65
#